data_AF-A0A957NM01-F1
#
_entry.id   AF-A0A957NM01-F1
#
_cell.length_a   1.000
_cell.length_b   1.000
_cell.length_c   1.000
_cell.angle_alpha   90.00
_cell.angle_beta   90.00
_cell.angle_gamma   90.00
#
_symmetry.space_group_name_H-M   'P 1'
#
loop_
_entity.id
_entity.type
_entity.pdbx_description
1 polymer ?
#
loop_
_entity_poly.entity_id
_entity_poly.type
_entity_poly.pdbx_seq_one_letter_code
_entity_poly.pdbx_strand_id
1 'polypeptide(L)' 'LRADIEYSTAEANTTFGVIGIKVWIYHGEVMPGDEFQSRLAASETNN' A
#
# COMPACT_ATOMS: atom_id res chain seq x y z
N LEU A 1 -12.19 -13.19 -0.66
CA LEU A 1 -11.31 -12.09 -1.10
C LEU A 1 -11.65 -10.85 -0.25
N ARG A 2 -11.21 -10.84 1.01
CA ARG A 2 -11.50 -9.75 1.98
C ARG A 2 -10.23 -9.19 2.62
N ALA A 3 -9.07 -9.70 2.24
CA ALA A 3 -7.79 -9.21 2.76
C ALA A 3 -7.48 -7.85 2.11
N ASP A 4 -7.15 -6.86 2.92
CA ASP A 4 -6.58 -5.60 2.46
C ASP A 4 -5.07 -5.80 2.28
N ILE A 5 -4.64 -5.80 1.02
CA ILE A 5 -3.26 -6.03 0.63
C ILE A 5 -2.85 -4.90 -0.30
N GLU A 6 -1.92 -4.06 0.15
CA GLU A 6 -1.26 -3.09 -0.71
C GLU A 6 -0.06 -3.76 -1.39
N TYR A 7 0.05 -3.58 -2.70
CA TYR A 7 1.19 -4.02 -3.49
C TYR A 7 1.92 -2.81 -4.05
N SER A 8 3.24 -2.81 -3.89
CA SER A 8 4.10 -1.78 -4.48
C SER A 8 5.40 -2.39 -4.99
N THR A 9 5.98 -1.70 -5.97
CA THR A 9 7.25 -2.08 -6.58
C THR A 9 8.19 -0.90 -6.58
N ALA A 10 9.47 -1.17 -6.32
CA ALA A 10 10.54 -0.19 -6.41
C ALA A 10 11.77 -0.80 -7.08
N GLU A 11 12.63 0.04 -7.62
CA GLU A 11 13.90 -0.37 -8.22
C GLU A 11 15.04 0.35 -7.50
N ALA A 12 16.07 -0.41 -7.12
CA ALA A 12 17.28 0.12 -6.53
C ALA A 12 18.42 0.09 -7.57
N ASN A 13 18.90 1.28 -7.94
CA ASN A 13 20.07 1.44 -8.81
C ASN A 13 21.34 1.30 -7.98
N THR A 14 22.07 0.21 -8.18
CA THR A 14 23.35 -0.05 -7.49
C THR A 14 24.50 -0.04 -8.48
N THR A 15 25.73 0.04 -7.98
CA THR A 15 26.96 0.05 -8.80
C THR A 15 27.11 -1.19 -9.68
N PHE A 16 26.45 -2.30 -9.33
CA PHE A 16 26.49 -3.58 -10.05
C PHE A 16 25.23 -3.85 -10.88
N GLY A 17 24.30 -2.90 -10.96
CA GLY A 17 23.06 -3.02 -11.74
C GLY A 17 21.81 -2.66 -10.95
N VAL A 18 20.65 -3.04 -11.50
CA VAL A 18 19.32 -2.73 -10.93
C VAL A 18 18.79 -3.92 -10.15
N ILE A 19 18.37 -3.69 -8.90
CA ILE A 19 17.68 -4.67 -8.06
C ILE A 19 16.20 -4.31 -8.01
N GLY A 20 15.34 -5.23 -8.45
CA GLY A 20 13.89 -5.08 -8.32
C GLY A 20 13.42 -5.48 -6.92
N ILE A 21 12.61 -4.62 -6.31
CA ILE A 21 12.00 -4.83 -4.99
C ILE A 21 10.49 -4.91 -5.18
N LYS A 22 9.87 -5.94 -4.61
CA LYS A 22 8.42 -6.11 -4.56
C LYS A 22 7.99 -6.19 -3.11
N VAL A 23 6.99 -5.41 -2.74
CA VAL A 23 6.49 -5.33 -1.38
C VAL A 23 4.99 -5.61 -1.38
N TRP A 24 4.59 -6.45 -0.43
CA TRP A 24 3.19 -6.68 -0.09
C TRP A 24 3.01 -6.29 1.37
N ILE A 25 2.07 -5.38 1.65
CA ILE A 25 1.73 -4.94 2.99
C ILE A 25 0.32 -5.46 3.28
N TYR A 26 0.19 -6.26 4.33
CA TYR A 26 -1.10 -6.77 4.80
C TYR A 26 -1.65 -5.85 5.88
N HIS A 27 -2.77 -5.19 5.60
CA HIS A 27 -3.42 -4.26 6.53
C HIS A 27 -4.53 -4.90 7.37
N GLY A 28 -4.88 -6.16 7.11
CA GLY A 28 -5.94 -6.89 7.82
C GLY A 28 -7.05 -7.35 6.89
N GLU A 29 -8.23 -7.61 7.46
CA GLU A 29 -9.43 -7.90 6.69
C GLU A 29 -10.30 -6.65 6.56
N VAL A 30 -10.78 -6.37 5.34
CA VAL A 30 -11.75 -5.31 5.06
C VAL A 30 -13.11 -5.73 5.62
N MET A 31 -13.56 -5.09 6.69
CA MET A 31 -14.96 -5.20 7.12
C MET A 31 -15.84 -4.34 6.20
N PRO A 32 -17.10 -4.74 5.94
CA PRO A 32 -18.02 -3.94 5.15
C PRO A 32 -18.29 -2.60 5.85
N GLY A 33 -17.67 -1.52 5.35
CA GLY A 33 -17.82 -0.15 5.87
C GLY A 33 -16.49 0.59 6.10
N ASP A 34 -15.38 -0.13 6.29
CA ASP A 34 -14.10 0.49 6.70
C ASP A 34 -13.31 1.08 5.52
N GLU A 35 -13.46 0.50 4.33
CA GLU A 35 -12.73 0.90 3.12
C GLU A 35 -13.05 2.34 2.66
N PHE A 36 -14.19 2.90 3.08
CA PHE A 36 -14.61 4.26 2.75
C PHE A 36 -14.07 5.28 3.76
N GLN A 37 -13.96 4.91 5.04
CA GLN A 37 -13.58 5.81 6.12
C GLN A 37 -12.07 6.10 6.16
N SER A 38 -11.24 5.09 5.89
CA SER A 38 -9.77 5.23 5.92
C SER A 38 -9.23 6.17 4.83
N ARG A 39 -9.80 6.13 3.62
CA ARG A 39 -9.40 7.00 2.50
C ARG A 39 -9.87 8.45 2.64
N LEU A 40 -11.04 8.67 3.25
CA LEU A 40 -11.54 10.02 3.50
C LEU A 40 -10.70 10.74 4.56
N ALA A 41 -10.35 10.06 5.67
CA ALA A 41 -9.52 10.62 6.73
C ALA A 41 -8.13 11.07 6.24
N ALA A 42 -7.52 10.33 5.29
CA ALA A 42 -6.24 10.70 4.70
C ALA A 42 -6.33 11.93 3.77
N SER A 43 -7.49 12.18 3.17
CA SER A 43 -7.70 13.32 2.26
C SER A 43 -7.97 14.65 2.97
N GLU A 44 -8.49 14.61 4.20
CA GLU A 44 -8.84 15.82 4.99
C GLU A 44 -7.66 16.45 5.74
N THR A 45 -6.51 15.75 5.85
CA THR A 45 -5.34 16.26 6.60
C THR A 45 -4.46 17.20 5.77
N ASN A 46 -4.68 17.31 4.44
CA ASN A 46 -3.83 18.09 3.53
C ASN A 46 -4.53 19.35 2.96
N ASN A 47 -5.19 20.15 3.80
CA ASN A 47 -5.60 21.52 3.46
C ASN A 47 -5.35 22.49 4.63
#